data_AF-A0A2M7BYT7-F1
#
_entry.id   AF-A0A2M7BYT7-F1
#
_cell.length_a   1.000
_cell.length_b   1.000
_cell.length_c   1.000
_cell.angle_alpha   90.00
_cell.angle_beta   90.00
_cell.angle_gamma   90.00
#
_symmetry.space_group_name_H-M   'P 1'
#
loop_
_entity.id
_entity.type
_entity.pdbx_description
1 polymer ?
#
loop_
_entity_poly.entity_id
_entity_poly.type
_entity_poly.pdbx_seq_one_letter_code
_entity_poly.pdbx_strand_id
1 'polypeptide(L)' 'MSFEVKRKSRETSQNLVRRFGQRIRQSGILFRVRASRFQKRTKSRQMKKRAALRKEELRKKYEKLEKLGEIKKRG' A
#
# COMPACT_ATOMS: atom_id res chain seq x y z
N MET A 1 -9.98 12.24 13.08
CA MET A 1 -9.44 12.58 11.75
C MET A 1 -10.61 12.86 10.84
N SER A 2 -10.93 14.13 10.57
CA SER A 2 -12.03 14.48 9.68
C SER A 2 -11.52 14.44 8.24
N PHE A 3 -11.97 13.48 7.43
CA PHE A 3 -11.72 13.44 6.00
C PHE A 3 -12.92 14.09 5.30
N GLU A 4 -12.77 15.33 4.89
CA GLU A 4 -13.82 16.09 4.20
C GLU A 4 -13.37 16.57 2.82
N VAL A 5 -14.31 16.59 1.87
CA VAL A 5 -14.11 17.19 0.54
C VAL A 5 -15.25 18.17 0.30
N LYS A 6 -14.92 19.47 0.36
CA LYS A 6 -15.86 20.55 0.09
C LYS A 6 -15.98 20.81 -1.41
N ARG A 7 -17.21 21.09 -1.84
CA ARG A 7 -17.53 21.49 -3.22
C ARG A 7 -16.88 22.84 -3.52
N LYS A 8 -16.26 22.96 -4.70
CA LYS A 8 -15.71 24.23 -5.18
C LYS A 8 -16.76 25.01 -5.99
N SER A 9 -16.59 26.32 -6.09
CA SER A 9 -17.41 27.17 -6.96
C SER A 9 -17.34 26.68 -8.42
N ARG A 10 -18.49 26.56 -9.08
CA ARG A 10 -18.65 26.04 -10.46
C ARG A 10 -18.25 24.55 -10.66
N GLU A 11 -18.16 23.75 -9.60
CA GLU A 11 -17.92 22.30 -9.71
C GLU A 11 -19.22 21.52 -9.97
N THR A 12 -19.20 20.61 -10.95
CA THR A 12 -20.27 19.63 -11.17
C THR A 12 -20.22 18.51 -10.13
N SER A 13 -21.37 17.92 -9.82
CA SER A 13 -21.47 16.83 -8.83
C SER A 13 -20.57 15.64 -9.17
N GLN A 14 -20.44 15.30 -10.45
CA GLN A 14 -19.58 14.21 -10.93
C GLN A 14 -18.10 14.47 -10.63
N ASN A 15 -17.62 15.71 -10.81
CA ASN A 15 -16.24 16.08 -10.53
C ASN A 15 -15.92 16.03 -9.03
N LEU A 16 -16.88 16.39 -8.19
CA LEU A 16 -16.77 16.25 -6.74
C LEU A 16 -16.59 14.78 -6.32
N VAL A 17 -17.43 13.87 -6.85
CA VAL A 17 -17.34 12.42 -6.58
C VAL A 17 -15.99 11.86 -7.04
N ARG A 18 -15.50 12.26 -8.23
CA ARG A 18 -14.19 11.85 -8.74
C ARG A 18 -13.06 12.27 -7.78
N ARG A 19 -13.07 13.53 -7.33
CA ARG A 19 -12.08 14.05 -6.36
C ARG A 19 -12.13 13.33 -5.03
N PHE A 20 -13.34 13.06 -4.53
CA PHE A 20 -13.53 12.28 -3.31
C PHE A 20 -12.89 10.90 -3.43
N GLY A 21 -13.18 10.17 -4.50
CA GLY A 21 -12.56 8.86 -4.76
C GLY A 21 -11.03 8.94 -4.88
N GLN A 22 -10.50 9.96 -5.55
CA GLN A 22 -9.04 10.16 -5.65
C GLN A 22 -8.40 10.44 -4.29
N ARG A 23 -9.01 11.30 -3.46
CA ARG A 23 -8.54 11.62 -2.12
C ARG A 23 -8.60 10.40 -1.19
N ILE A 24 -9.62 9.53 -1.31
CA ILE A 24 -9.70 8.26 -0.55
C ILE A 24 -8.57 7.31 -0.93
N ARG A 25 -8.26 7.20 -2.22
CA ARG A 25 -7.16 6.33 -2.69
C ARG A 25 -5.81 6.85 -2.20
N GLN A 26 -5.57 8.15 -2.32
CA GLN A 26 -4.33 8.78 -1.87
C GLN A 26 -4.14 8.74 -0.36
N SER A 27 -5.23 8.89 0.42
CA SER A 27 -5.15 8.87 1.88
C SER A 27 -4.85 7.50 2.46
N GLY A 28 -5.01 6.42 1.68
CA GLY A 28 -4.79 5.04 2.13
C GLY A 28 -5.76 4.59 3.22
N ILE A 29 -6.79 5.40 3.56
CA ILE A 29 -7.77 5.10 4.62
C ILE A 29 -8.46 3.77 4.33
N LEU A 30 -8.89 3.55 3.08
CA LEU A 30 -9.55 2.32 2.68
C LEU A 30 -8.67 1.09 2.85
N PHE A 31 -7.37 1.21 2.56
CA PHE A 31 -6.40 0.13 2.77
C PHE A 31 -6.25 -0.17 4.27
N ARG A 32 -6.12 0.87 5.09
CA ARG A 32 -6.00 0.74 6.55
C ARG A 32 -7.22 0.05 7.16
N VAL A 33 -8.43 0.53 6.83
CA VAL A 33 -9.70 -0.03 7.32
C VAL A 33 -9.84 -1.49 6.92
N ARG A 34 -9.54 -1.83 5.66
CA ARG A 34 -9.58 -3.24 5.21
C ARG A 34 -8.55 -4.11 5.92
N ALA A 35 -7.35 -3.57 6.16
CA ALA A 35 -6.27 -4.29 6.83
C ALA A 35 -6.54 -4.56 8.31
N SER A 36 -7.28 -3.67 8.99
CA SER A 36 -7.66 -3.76 10.41
C SER A 36 -9.08 -4.31 10.63
N ARG A 37 -9.84 -4.63 9.57
CA ARG A 37 -11.23 -5.13 9.67
C ARG A 37 -11.36 -6.37 10.55
N PHE A 38 -10.33 -7.21 10.58
CA PHE A 38 -10.31 -8.44 11.35
C PHE A 38 -9.05 -8.55 12.20
N GLN A 39 -9.20 -9.12 13.39
CA GLN A 39 -8.08 -9.40 14.28
C GLN A 39 -7.16 -10.46 13.64
N LYS A 40 -5.87 -10.16 13.58
CA LYS A 40 -4.86 -11.09 13.07
C LYS A 40 -4.19 -11.78 14.25
N ARG A 41 -4.09 -13.12 14.20
CA ARG A 41 -3.31 -13.89 15.17
C ARG A 41 -1.83 -13.48 15.11
N THR A 42 -1.19 -13.37 16.27
CA THR A 42 0.25 -13.15 16.36
C THR A 42 1.01 -14.31 15.72
N LYS A 43 2.03 -13.99 14.92
CA LYS A 43 2.83 -15.03 14.25
C LYS A 43 3.65 -15.81 15.29
N SER A 44 3.71 -17.13 15.15
CA SER A 44 4.61 -17.98 15.93
C SER A 44 6.08 -17.68 15.62
N ARG A 45 7.00 -18.09 16.51
CA ARG A 45 8.46 -17.92 16.32
C ARG A 45 8.94 -18.52 14.99
N GLN A 46 8.46 -19.72 14.64
CA GLN A 46 8.81 -20.37 13.37
C GLN A 46 8.30 -19.61 12.15
N MET A 47 7.07 -19.08 12.20
CA MET A 47 6.52 -18.25 11.14
C MET A 47 7.29 -16.94 10.96
N LYS A 48 7.73 -16.32 12.06
CA LYS A 48 8.61 -15.14 12.02
C LYS A 48 9.94 -15.48 11.34
N LYS A 49 10.58 -16.60 11.71
CA LYS A 49 11.85 -17.06 11.09
C LYS A 49 11.69 -17.30 9.59
N ARG A 50 10.66 -18.04 9.17
CA ARG A 50 10.39 -18.31 7.74
C ARG A 50 10.17 -17.01 6.94
N ALA A 51 9.43 -16.06 7.51
CA ALA A 51 9.21 -14.77 6.85
C ALA A 51 10.50 -13.95 6.69
N ALA A 52 11.40 -14.00 7.68
CA ALA A 52 12.69 -13.34 7.63
C ALA A 52 13.61 -13.95 6.56
N LEU A 53 13.71 -15.28 6.50
CA LEU A 53 14.49 -15.99 5.49
C LEU A 53 13.99 -15.68 4.07
N ARG A 54 12.68 -15.73 3.85
CA ARG A 54 12.09 -15.36 2.55
C ARG A 54 12.39 -13.92 2.15
N LYS A 55 12.44 -12.98 3.11
CA LYS A 55 12.80 -11.58 2.84
C LYS A 55 14.25 -11.47 2.37
N GLU A 56 15.16 -12.23 2.97
CA GLU A 56 16.57 -12.26 2.60
C GLU A 56 16.77 -12.90 1.21
N GLU A 57 16.11 -14.02 0.94
CA GLU A 57 16.12 -14.70 -0.37
C GLU A 57 15.64 -13.75 -1.47
N LEU A 58 14.53 -13.05 -1.25
CA LEU A 58 14.01 -12.07 -2.20
C LEU A 58 15.00 -10.92 -2.40
N ARG A 59 15.64 -10.43 -1.34
CA ARG A 59 16.66 -9.37 -1.45
C ARG A 59 17.82 -9.81 -2.36
N LYS A 60 18.37 -11.00 -2.11
CA LYS A 60 19.44 -11.59 -2.94
C LYS A 60 19.00 -11.78 -4.39
N LYS A 61 17.76 -12.23 -4.62
CA LYS A 61 17.19 -12.38 -5.96
C LYS A 61 17.10 -11.03 -6.69
N TYR A 62 16.58 -10.00 -6.04
CA TYR A 62 16.50 -8.66 -6.63
C TYR A 62 17.89 -8.06 -6.91
N GLU A 63 18.85 -8.20 -6.00
CA GLU A 63 20.24 -7.75 -6.21
C GLU A 63 20.88 -8.44 -7.43
N LYS A 64 20.63 -9.75 -7.62
CA LYS A 64 21.12 -10.47 -8.80
C LYS A 64 20.47 -9.95 -10.08
N LEU A 65 19.16 -9.77 -10.08
CA LEU A 65 18.42 -9.30 -11.26
C LEU A 65 18.77 -7.84 -11.62
N GLU A 66 19.04 -7.00 -10.62
CA GLU A 66 19.58 -5.64 -10.82
C GLU A 66 20.96 -5.70 -11.49
N LYS A 67 21.85 -6.58 -11.02
CA LYS A 67 23.18 -6.78 -11.62
C LYS A 67 23.12 -7.33 -13.06
N LEU A 68 22.09 -8.12 -13.37
CA LEU A 68 21.84 -8.64 -14.72
C LEU A 68 21.17 -7.61 -15.65
N GLY A 69 20.75 -6.45 -15.14
CA GLY A 69 20.07 -5.42 -15.92
C GLY A 69 18.60 -5.74 -16.26
N GLU A 70 18.04 -6.82 -15.74
CA GLU A 70 16.65 -7.24 -16.01
C GLU A 70 15.61 -6.36 -15.29
N ILE A 71 16.02 -5.60 -14.27
CA ILE A 71 15.13 -4.75 -13.49
C ILE A 71 15.76 -3.36 -13.32
N LYS A 72 14.98 -2.32 -13.55
CA LYS A 72 15.39 -0.94 -13.24
C LYS A 72 15.54 -0.78 -11.73
N LYS A 73 16.68 -0.23 -11.30
CA LYS A 73 16.99 0.07 -9.90
C LYS A 73 15.83 0.85 -9.27
N ARG A 74 15.36 0.40 -8.10
CA ARG A 74 14.31 1.11 -7.33
C ARG A 74 14.87 2.45 -6.84
N GLY A 75 14.62 3.50 -7.60
CA GLY A 75 14.67 4.91 -7.17
C GLY A 75 13.29 5.36 -6.75
#